data_AF-S8DVU2-F1
#
_entry.id   AF-S8DVU2-F1
#
_cell.length_a   1.000
_cell.length_b   1.000
_cell.length_c   1.000
_cell.angle_alpha   90.00
_cell.angle_beta   90.00
_cell.angle_gamma   90.00
#
_symmetry.space_group_name_H-M   'P 1'
#
loop_
_entity.id
_entity.type
_entity.pdbx_description
1 polymer ?
#
loop_
_entity_poly.entity_id
_entity_poly.type
_entity_poly.pdbx_seq_one_letter_code
_entity_poly.pdbx_strand_id
1 'polypeptide(L)'
;MSFWWPLLVVAFAFAICKFLLMFIPSNVPSIDVDASDVLDDGNQTKDNSFIYIPSRRQRDKVQCYEPATMKYLGFFPALKPDEVKERVAQARKAQKEWSRSSFKQRRQFLRILLKYIIEHQELIC
;
A
#
# COMPACT_ATOMS: atom_id res chain seq x y z
N MET A 1 26.11 -27.31 -48.10
CA MET A 1 24.98 -26.39 -47.83
C MET A 1 24.01 -27.19 -46.97
N SER A 2 23.68 -26.97 -45.70
CA SER A 2 23.56 -25.75 -44.88
C SER A 2 23.33 -26.18 -43.41
N PHE A 3 24.36 -26.66 -42.73
CA PHE A 3 24.26 -27.17 -41.34
C PHE A 3 23.93 -26.08 -40.30
N TRP A 4 24.21 -24.81 -40.62
CA TRP A 4 24.05 -23.66 -39.72
C TRP A 4 22.65 -23.04 -39.73
N TRP A 5 21.84 -23.36 -40.75
CA TRP A 5 20.49 -22.84 -40.89
C TRP A 5 19.55 -23.19 -39.72
N PRO A 6 19.48 -24.45 -39.23
CA PRO A 6 18.63 -24.77 -38.08
C PRO A 6 19.04 -24.03 -36.81
N LEU A 7 20.35 -23.81 -36.58
CA LEU A 7 20.84 -23.04 -35.43
C LEU A 7 20.41 -21.57 -35.49
N LEU A 8 20.47 -20.95 -36.68
CA LEU A 8 19.99 -19.58 -36.88
C LEU A 8 18.48 -19.46 -36.66
N VAL A 9 17.69 -20.40 -37.18
CA VAL A 9 16.23 -20.42 -36.99
C VAL A 9 15.87 -20.58 -35.51
N VAL A 10 16.54 -21.48 -34.78
CA VAL A 10 16.31 -21.67 -33.33
C VAL A 10 16.70 -20.43 -32.54
N ALA A 11 17.83 -19.79 -32.85
CA ALA A 11 18.26 -18.56 -32.19
C ALA A 11 17.26 -17.41 -32.42
N PHE A 12 16.78 -17.27 -33.66
CA PHE A 12 15.79 -16.25 -34.01
C PHE A 12 14.43 -16.51 -33.34
N ALA A 13 13.96 -17.77 -33.33
CA ALA A 13 12.74 -18.15 -32.62
C ALA A 13 12.85 -17.91 -31.10
N PHE A 14 14.00 -18.20 -30.49
CA PHE A 14 14.26 -17.89 -29.09
C PHE A 14 14.23 -16.38 -28.81
N ALA A 15 14.85 -15.57 -29.68
CA ALA A 15 14.84 -14.11 -29.56
C ALA A 15 13.42 -13.53 -29.68
N ILE A 16 12.62 -13.99 -30.66
CA ILE A 16 11.21 -13.62 -30.80
C ILE A 16 10.41 -14.04 -29.57
N CYS A 17 10.57 -15.27 -29.09
CA CYS A 17 9.83 -15.76 -27.93
C CYS A 17 10.17 -14.94 -26.68
N LYS A 18 11.46 -14.65 -26.44
CA LYS A 18 11.88 -13.77 -25.34
C LYS A 18 11.33 -12.35 -25.49
N PHE A 19 11.28 -11.82 -26.71
CA PHE A 19 10.69 -10.52 -27.01
C PHE A 19 9.18 -10.51 -26.74
N LEU A 20 8.43 -11.53 -27.16
CA LEU A 20 7.00 -11.67 -26.89
C LEU A 20 6.72 -11.86 -25.39
N LEU A 21 7.50 -12.69 -24.70
CA LEU A 21 7.42 -12.86 -23.24
C LEU A 21 7.72 -11.54 -22.49
N MET A 22 8.49 -10.62 -23.09
CA MET A 22 8.71 -9.28 -22.53
C MET A 22 7.42 -8.45 -22.49
N PHE A 23 6.46 -8.69 -23.40
CA PHE A 23 5.17 -8.00 -23.44
C PHE A 23 4.14 -8.60 -22.49
N ILE A 24 4.36 -9.81 -21.96
CA ILE A 24 3.43 -10.40 -20.99
C ILE A 24 3.56 -9.63 -19.67
N PRO A 25 2.47 -9.00 -19.16
CA PRO A 25 2.52 -8.31 -17.89
C PRO A 25 2.84 -9.33 -16.79
N SER A 26 3.87 -9.04 -16.01
CA SER A 26 4.20 -9.79 -14.79
C SER A 26 2.95 -10.00 -13.94
N ASN A 27 2.61 -11.25 -13.62
CA ASN A 27 1.52 -11.58 -12.71
C ASN A 27 1.73 -10.85 -11.37
N VAL A 28 0.71 -10.11 -10.94
CA VAL A 28 0.75 -9.33 -9.69
C VAL A 28 -0.04 -10.12 -8.64
N PRO A 29 0.61 -10.58 -7.55
CA PRO A 29 -0.10 -11.30 -6.50
C PRO A 29 -1.13 -10.39 -5.83
N SER A 30 -2.27 -10.95 -5.44
CA SER A 30 -3.18 -10.29 -4.50
C SER A 30 -2.59 -10.36 -3.09
N ILE A 31 -2.84 -9.32 -2.31
CA ILE A 31 -2.55 -9.28 -0.88
C ILE A 31 -3.87 -9.13 -0.16
N ASP A 32 -4.04 -9.87 0.92
CA ASP A 32 -5.18 -9.71 1.83
C ASP A 32 -4.70 -8.93 3.05
N VAL A 33 -5.45 -7.90 3.42
CA VAL A 33 -5.11 -7.03 4.56
C VAL A 33 -6.30 -7.07 5.50
N ASP A 34 -6.05 -7.48 6.73
CA ASP A 34 -7.04 -7.43 7.80
C ASP A 34 -7.42 -5.97 8.05
N ALA A 35 -8.64 -5.61 7.63
CA ALA A 35 -9.23 -4.28 7.79
C ALA A 35 -10.32 -4.28 8.87
N SER A 36 -10.34 -5.30 9.74
CA SER A 36 -11.36 -5.41 10.80
C SER A 36 -11.33 -4.23 11.78
N ASP A 37 -10.16 -3.63 12.01
CA ASP A 37 -9.97 -2.45 12.85
C ASP A 37 -10.58 -1.17 12.27
N VAL A 38 -10.65 -1.05 10.94
CA VAL A 38 -11.34 0.05 10.24
C VAL A 38 -12.85 -0.15 10.24
N LEU A 39 -13.29 -1.41 10.14
CA LEU A 39 -14.72 -1.78 10.09
C LEU A 39 -15.38 -1.90 11.47
N ASP A 40 -14.61 -2.01 12.56
CA ASP A 40 -15.09 -2.04 13.95
C ASP A 40 -15.53 -0.64 14.46
N ASP A 41 -16.25 0.11 13.62
CA ASP A 41 -16.91 1.38 13.93
C ASP A 41 -18.09 1.21 14.92
N GLY A 42 -18.34 -0.03 15.37
CA GLY A 42 -19.60 -0.47 15.97
C GLY A 42 -19.73 -0.33 17.49
N ASN A 43 -18.68 0.04 18.25
CA ASN A 43 -18.77 0.01 19.72
C ASN A 43 -18.30 1.27 20.47
N GLN A 44 -17.82 2.31 19.79
CA GLN A 44 -17.51 3.60 20.43
C GLN A 44 -18.61 4.66 20.22
N THR A 45 -19.55 4.45 19.30
CA THR A 45 -20.65 5.35 18.94
C THR A 45 -21.97 5.01 19.65
N LYS A 46 -21.93 4.47 20.88
CA LYS A 46 -23.14 4.42 21.72
C LYS A 46 -23.58 5.80 22.23
N ASP A 47 -22.79 6.85 22.04
CA ASP A 47 -23.12 8.22 22.41
C ASP A 47 -23.34 9.12 21.18
N ASN A 48 -24.45 8.90 20.48
CA ASN A 48 -25.01 9.80 19.45
C ASN A 48 -25.47 11.16 20.02
N SER A 49 -24.61 11.98 20.64
CA SER A 49 -25.09 13.26 21.19
C SER A 49 -24.25 14.51 20.98
N PHE A 50 -23.03 14.43 20.45
CA PHE A 50 -22.19 15.62 20.31
C PHE A 50 -21.75 15.86 18.86
N ILE A 51 -22.31 16.92 18.25
CA ILE A 51 -21.89 17.51 16.96
C ILE A 51 -20.44 18.03 17.06
N TYR A 52 -19.95 18.28 18.27
CA TYR A 52 -18.59 18.73 18.52
C TYR A 52 -18.19 18.36 19.94
N ILE A 53 -17.03 17.71 20.09
CA ILE A 53 -16.42 17.44 21.40
C ILE A 53 -15.37 18.54 21.62
N PRO A 54 -15.58 19.49 22.55
CA PRO A 54 -14.62 20.54 22.78
C PRO A 54 -13.26 19.96 23.18
N SER A 55 -12.20 20.48 22.54
CA SER A 55 -10.82 20.09 22.83
C SER A 55 -10.46 20.47 24.27
N ARG A 56 -10.69 19.55 25.21
CA ARG A 56 -10.22 19.67 26.59
C ARG A 56 -8.72 19.42 26.66
N ARG A 57 -7.89 20.26 26.03
CA ARG A 57 -6.40 20.18 26.07
C ARG A 57 -5.81 18.75 25.94
N GLN A 58 -6.50 17.84 25.25
CA GLN A 58 -6.00 16.47 25.06
C GLN A 58 -4.99 16.52 23.92
N ARG A 59 -3.69 16.53 24.27
CA ARG A 59 -2.59 16.58 23.28
C ARG A 59 -2.21 15.20 22.75
N ASP A 60 -2.70 14.14 23.37
CA ASP A 60 -2.30 12.76 23.08
C ASP A 60 -3.19 12.08 22.02
N LYS A 61 -4.24 12.77 21.54
CA LYS A 61 -5.21 12.23 20.58
C LYS A 61 -5.64 13.31 19.60
N VAL A 62 -5.77 12.93 18.33
CA VAL A 62 -6.36 13.73 17.25
C VAL A 62 -7.79 13.25 17.07
N GLN A 63 -8.75 14.14 17.33
CA GLN A 63 -10.17 13.87 17.12
C GLN A 63 -10.50 14.02 15.63
N CYS A 64 -11.16 13.03 15.03
CA CYS A 64 -11.51 13.01 13.61
C CYS A 64 -13.00 13.29 13.44
N TYR A 65 -13.34 14.17 12.51
CA TYR A 65 -14.71 14.57 12.23
C TYR A 65 -14.97 14.56 10.73
N GLU A 66 -16.21 14.23 10.37
CA GLU A 66 -16.71 14.36 9.01
C GLU A 66 -16.87 15.86 8.68
N PRO A 67 -16.25 16.37 7.61
CA PRO A 67 -16.22 17.80 7.34
C PRO A 67 -17.59 18.40 6.97
N ALA A 68 -18.51 17.60 6.43
CA ALA A 68 -19.81 18.07 5.96
C ALA A 68 -20.86 18.20 7.08
N THR A 69 -20.85 17.26 8.03
CA THR A 69 -21.86 17.13 9.08
C THR A 69 -21.32 17.43 10.48
N MET A 70 -19.99 17.55 10.61
CA MET A 70 -19.27 17.53 11.89
C MET A 70 -19.50 16.27 12.73
N LYS A 71 -19.99 15.19 12.11
CA LYS A 71 -20.14 13.90 12.78
C LYS A 71 -18.78 13.42 13.29
N TYR A 72 -18.72 12.98 14.54
CA TYR A 72 -17.52 12.40 15.11
C TYR A 72 -17.22 11.02 14.51
N LEU A 73 -16.00 10.82 14.01
CA LEU A 73 -15.53 9.60 13.33
C LEU A 73 -14.59 8.76 14.21
N GLY A 74 -14.33 9.17 15.45
CA GLY A 74 -13.34 8.54 16.31
C GLY A 74 -12.08 9.39 16.49
N PHE A 75 -11.04 8.80 17.08
CA PHE A 75 -9.77 9.48 17.34
C PHE A 75 -8.58 8.62 16.91
N PHE A 76 -7.48 9.27 16.59
CA PHE A 76 -6.18 8.62 16.40
C PHE A 76 -5.18 9.11 17.45
N PRO A 77 -4.32 8.24 18.03
CA PRO A 77 -3.31 8.69 18.97
C PRO A 77 -2.31 9.65 18.31
N ALA A 78 -2.03 10.78 18.97
CA ALA A 78 -0.98 11.69 18.56
C ALA A 78 0.38 11.15 19.04
N LEU A 79 1.30 10.94 18.10
CA LEU A 79 2.61 10.38 18.44
C LEU A 79 3.45 11.35 19.26
N LYS A 80 4.09 10.83 20.31
CA LYS A 80 5.09 11.56 21.09
C LYS A 80 6.38 11.74 20.28
N PRO A 81 7.18 12.79 20.57
CA PRO A 81 8.44 13.04 19.85
C PRO A 81 9.38 11.83 19.79
N ASP A 82 9.47 11.04 20.86
CA ASP A 82 10.35 9.87 20.90
C ASP A 82 9.82 8.70 20.06
N GLU A 83 8.50 8.49 20.00
CA GLU A 83 7.87 7.51 19.12
C GLU A 83 8.06 7.87 17.64
N VAL A 84 8.07 9.17 17.31
CA VAL A 84 8.39 9.65 15.96
C VAL A 84 9.85 9.34 15.63
N LYS A 85 10.78 9.64 16.54
CA LYS A 85 12.21 9.33 16.34
C LYS A 85 12.43 7.82 16.13
N GLU A 86 11.74 6.99 16.90
CA GLU A 86 11.83 5.53 16.78
C GLU A 86 11.36 5.06 15.40
N ARG A 87 10.16 5.48 14.95
CA ARG A 87 9.66 5.11 13.61
C ARG A 87 10.58 5.59 12.49
N VAL A 88 11.15 6.79 12.61
CA VAL A 88 12.13 7.30 11.63
C VAL A 88 13.42 6.45 11.64
N ALA A 89 13.89 6.00 12.82
CA ALA A 89 15.04 5.12 12.92
C ALA A 89 14.78 3.75 12.28
N GLN A 90 13.59 3.17 12.49
CA GLN A 90 13.16 1.94 11.83
C GLN A 90 13.11 2.10 10.31
N ALA A 91 12.52 3.20 9.82
CA ALA A 91 12.48 3.52 8.39
C ALA A 91 13.89 3.66 7.79
N ARG A 92 14.83 4.32 8.48
CA ARG A 92 16.24 4.42 8.05
C ARG A 92 16.93 3.07 7.98
N LYS A 93 16.62 2.15 8.90
CA LYS A 93 17.15 0.77 8.86
C LYS A 93 16.64 0.03 7.62
N ALA A 94 15.32 0.06 7.38
CA ALA A 94 14.70 -0.57 6.21
C ALA A 94 15.19 0.05 4.89
N GLN A 95 15.41 1.37 4.85
CA GLN A 95 15.87 2.08 3.65
C GLN A 95 17.23 1.57 3.14
N LYS A 96 18.13 1.14 4.02
CA LYS A 96 19.43 0.57 3.62
C LYS A 96 19.27 -0.69 2.76
N GLU A 97 18.29 -1.52 3.08
CA GLU A 97 17.98 -2.72 2.31
C GLU A 97 17.16 -2.36 1.07
N TRP A 98 16.11 -1.55 1.22
CA TRP A 98 15.25 -1.13 0.12
C TRP A 98 16.00 -0.41 -1.00
N SER A 99 17.02 0.39 -0.67
CA SER A 99 17.83 1.12 -1.65
C SER A 99 18.59 0.21 -2.61
N ARG A 100 18.85 -1.05 -2.23
CA ARG A 100 19.53 -2.06 -3.05
C ARG A 100 18.57 -2.81 -3.98
N SER A 101 17.25 -2.58 -3.86
CA SER A 101 16.24 -3.24 -4.69
C SER A 101 16.33 -2.82 -6.16
N SER A 102 16.09 -3.77 -7.06
CA SER A 102 16.06 -3.51 -8.50
C SER A 102 14.84 -2.66 -8.89
N PHE A 103 14.92 -1.97 -10.03
CA PHE A 103 13.76 -1.26 -10.58
C PHE A 103 12.57 -2.20 -10.83
N LYS A 104 12.84 -3.44 -11.29
CA LYS A 104 11.81 -4.48 -11.49
C LYS A 104 11.06 -4.78 -10.20
N GLN A 105 11.78 -4.96 -9.09
CA GLN A 105 11.20 -5.25 -7.78
C GLN A 105 10.37 -4.06 -7.26
N ARG A 106 10.90 -2.83 -7.33
CA ARG A 106 10.15 -1.62 -6.93
C ARG A 106 8.87 -1.44 -7.73
N ARG A 107 8.94 -1.65 -9.06
CA ARG A 107 7.77 -1.63 -9.94
C ARG A 107 6.75 -2.71 -9.58
N GLN A 108 7.20 -3.92 -9.24
CA GLN A 108 6.30 -5.00 -8.82
C GLN A 108 5.60 -4.65 -7.51
N PHE A 109 6.33 -4.14 -6.51
CA PHE A 109 5.77 -3.69 -5.24
C PHE A 109 4.66 -2.65 -5.42
N LEU A 110 4.92 -1.59 -6.20
CA LEU A 110 3.92 -0.55 -6.47
C LEU A 110 2.67 -1.10 -7.20
N ARG A 111 2.82 -2.13 -8.04
CA ARG A 111 1.68 -2.75 -8.73
C ARG A 111 0.85 -3.63 -7.82
N ILE A 112 1.46 -4.27 -6.81
CA ILE A 112 0.74 -4.98 -5.75
C ILE A 112 -0.12 -3.98 -4.96
N LEU A 113 0.46 -2.84 -4.55
CA LEU A 113 -0.29 -1.79 -3.86
C LEU A 113 -1.44 -1.25 -4.71
N LEU A 114 -1.18 -0.96 -5.99
CA LEU A 114 -2.22 -0.48 -6.91
C LEU A 114 -3.36 -1.48 -7.06
N LYS A 115 -3.03 -2.77 -7.24
CA LYS A 115 -4.03 -3.84 -7.35
C LYS A 115 -4.93 -3.87 -6.12
N TYR A 116 -4.34 -3.86 -4.93
CA TYR A 116 -5.09 -3.85 -3.67
C TYR A 116 -6.03 -2.64 -3.57
N ILE A 117 -5.53 -1.42 -3.85
CA ILE A 117 -6.32 -0.19 -3.78
C ILE A 117 -7.52 -0.23 -4.73
N ILE A 118 -7.33 -0.74 -5.95
CA ILE A 118 -8.42 -0.86 -6.93
C ILE A 118 -9.45 -1.91 -6.47
N GLU A 119 -8.99 -3.05 -5.96
CA GLU A 119 -9.86 -4.13 -5.47
C GLU A 119 -10.71 -3.69 -4.26
N HIS A 120 -10.23 -2.73 -3.47
CA HIS A 120 -10.88 -2.25 -2.24
C HIS A 120 -11.35 -0.79 -2.34
N GLN A 121 -11.62 -0.30 -3.55
CA GLN A 121 -11.96 1.12 -3.78
C GLN A 121 -13.21 1.56 -3.01
N GLU A 122 -14.23 0.69 -2.92
CA GLU A 122 -15.49 0.97 -2.18
C GLU A 122 -15.26 1.21 -0.68
N LEU A 123 -14.19 0.64 -0.10
CA LEU A 123 -13.85 0.84 1.30
C LEU A 123 -13.01 2.11 1.51
N ILE A 124 -12.18 2.47 0.53
CA ILE A 124 -11.17 3.55 0.64
C ILE A 124 -11.75 4.93 0.26
N CYS A 125 -12.70 4.98 -0.67
CA CYS A 125 -13.27 6.21 -1.25
C CYS A 125 -14.71 6.46 -0.79
#